data_AF-A0A7R9KV49-F1
#
_entry.id   AF-A0A7R9KV49-F1
#
_cell.length_a   1.000
_cell.length_b   1.000
_cell.length_c   1.000
_cell.angle_alpha   90.00
_cell.angle_beta   90.00
_cell.angle_gamma   90.00
#
_symmetry.space_group_name_H-M   'P 1'
#
loop_
_entity.id
_entity.type
_entity.pdbx_description
1 polymer ?
#
loop_
_entity_poly.entity_id
_entity_poly.type
_entity_poly.pdbx_seq_one_letter_code
_entity_poly.pdbx_strand_id
1 'polypeptide(L)'
;MFALKVALVVVSMISVAIGAGIRAAPYYMPLDNNGQDFDMAKVIEASGVKQFILAFALASDDGQCIPTWDGKINQKIADDQVVLKKVQAIRAAGGDISVSFGGYNGIDLAHVCKDVNSLANAHQIVIDKYSLTNVDFDVEHDNLGDVQGGTLRFNAIKVLQQSAKSKDKQQTLPSTTVGLSGLGRDEIKLGVDLGAKMDLAVVQVRNRCRPPNPPVLCTFCPCLMPNRKLDQ
;
A
#
# COMPACT_ATOMS: atom_id res chain seq x y z
N MET A 1 62.32 15.29 -20.99
CA MET A 1 61.67 14.24 -20.19
C MET A 1 60.50 14.85 -19.45
N PHE A 2 59.26 14.61 -19.87
CA PHE A 2 58.07 14.62 -19.00
C PHE A 2 56.95 13.91 -19.76
N ALA A 3 56.71 12.64 -19.42
CA ALA A 3 55.62 11.85 -19.97
C ALA A 3 54.37 12.10 -19.10
N LEU A 4 53.33 12.68 -19.70
CA LEU A 4 52.04 12.88 -19.06
C LEU A 4 51.29 11.52 -19.04
N LYS A 5 51.22 10.87 -17.88
CA LYS A 5 50.38 9.69 -17.68
C LYS A 5 48.93 10.12 -17.57
N VAL A 6 48.12 9.84 -18.58
CA VAL A 6 46.66 9.93 -18.50
C VAL A 6 46.15 8.73 -17.71
N ALA A 7 45.71 8.97 -16.48
CA ALA A 7 45.02 7.97 -15.68
C ALA A 7 43.57 7.86 -16.19
N LEU A 8 43.23 6.70 -16.74
CA LEU A 8 41.86 6.35 -17.10
C LEU A 8 41.06 6.14 -15.79
N VAL A 9 40.25 7.13 -15.41
CA VAL A 9 39.31 6.99 -14.29
C VAL A 9 38.12 6.18 -14.79
N VAL A 10 38.07 4.90 -14.43
CA VAL A 10 36.88 4.06 -14.62
C VAL A 10 35.84 4.53 -13.61
N VAL A 11 34.90 5.37 -14.04
CA VAL A 11 33.72 5.69 -13.24
C VAL A 11 32.84 4.45 -13.24
N SER A 12 32.87 3.71 -12.13
CA SER A 12 31.89 2.66 -11.86
C SER A 12 30.50 3.29 -11.90
N MET A 13 29.69 2.91 -12.89
CA MET A 13 28.27 3.23 -12.88
C MET A 13 27.65 2.47 -11.70
N ILE A 14 27.52 3.15 -10.57
CA ILE A 14 26.59 2.74 -9.52
C ILE A 14 25.21 2.89 -10.15
N SER A 15 24.69 1.79 -10.69
CA SER A 15 23.26 1.66 -10.97
C SER A 15 22.55 1.79 -9.64
N VAL A 16 22.15 3.02 -9.30
CA VAL A 16 21.13 3.25 -8.27
C VAL A 16 19.89 2.58 -8.83
N ALA A 17 19.55 1.41 -8.29
CA ALA A 17 18.25 0.81 -8.50
C ALA A 17 17.24 1.82 -7.96
N ILE A 18 16.68 2.63 -8.84
CA ILE A 18 15.48 3.40 -8.57
C ILE A 18 14.46 2.32 -8.23
N GLY A 19 14.05 2.25 -6.96
CA GLY A 19 13.08 1.27 -6.50
C GLY A 19 11.91 1.24 -7.47
N ALA A 20 11.50 0.05 -7.89
CA ALA A 20 10.33 -0.13 -8.72
C ALA A 20 9.12 0.35 -7.91
N GLY A 21 8.80 1.64 -8.00
CA GLY A 21 7.58 2.20 -7.44
C GLY A 21 6.39 1.39 -7.93
N ILE A 22 5.33 1.31 -7.13
CA ILE A 22 4.13 0.54 -7.45
C ILE A 22 3.59 0.98 -8.81
N ARG A 23 3.82 0.14 -9.84
CA ARG A 23 3.16 0.27 -11.14
C ARG A 23 2.07 -0.80 -11.16
N ALA A 24 0.86 -0.40 -10.76
CA ALA A 24 -0.34 -1.26 -10.71
C ALA A 24 -0.12 -2.62 -10.02
N ALA A 25 -0.06 -2.62 -8.69
CA ALA A 25 -0.01 -3.84 -7.89
C ALA A 25 -1.43 -4.29 -7.51
N PRO A 26 -1.82 -5.55 -7.78
CA PRO A 26 -3.10 -6.06 -7.32
C PRO A 26 -3.13 -6.19 -5.79
N TYR A 27 -4.32 -5.98 -5.23
CA TYR A 27 -4.60 -6.30 -3.84
C TYR A 27 -4.64 -7.82 -3.66
N TYR A 28 -4.00 -8.29 -2.60
CA TYR A 28 -3.97 -9.68 -2.17
C TYR A 28 -4.40 -9.77 -0.71
N MET A 29 -5.43 -10.57 -0.41
CA MET A 29 -5.95 -10.77 0.94
C MET A 29 -5.44 -12.12 1.47
N PRO A 30 -4.33 -12.17 2.21
CA PRO A 30 -3.66 -13.43 2.52
C PRO A 30 -4.44 -14.31 3.51
N LEU A 31 -5.41 -13.74 4.24
CA LEU A 31 -6.20 -14.38 5.30
C LEU A 31 -7.73 -14.27 5.08
N ASP A 32 -8.16 -13.68 3.96
CA ASP A 32 -9.57 -13.48 3.64
C ASP A 32 -9.82 -13.68 2.12
N ASN A 33 -11.09 -13.77 1.72
CA ASN A 33 -11.54 -13.87 0.33
C ASN A 33 -10.85 -14.98 -0.49
N ASN A 34 -10.57 -16.13 0.17
CA ASN A 34 -9.88 -17.30 -0.37
C ASN A 34 -8.41 -17.08 -0.78
N GLY A 35 -7.81 -15.94 -0.44
CA GLY A 35 -6.41 -15.69 -0.80
C GLY A 35 -5.41 -16.58 -0.06
N GLN A 36 -5.82 -17.24 1.03
CA GLN A 36 -5.01 -18.23 1.72
C GLN A 36 -4.61 -19.41 0.81
N ASP A 37 -5.44 -19.74 -0.18
CA ASP A 37 -5.28 -20.91 -1.06
C ASP A 37 -4.36 -20.66 -2.26
N PHE A 38 -3.98 -19.40 -2.51
CA PHE A 38 -3.13 -19.05 -3.64
C PHE A 38 -1.67 -19.40 -3.41
N ASP A 39 -1.11 -20.13 -4.38
CA ASP A 39 0.34 -20.29 -4.58
C ASP A 39 0.87 -19.08 -5.34
N MET A 40 1.42 -18.12 -4.59
CA MET A 40 1.87 -16.85 -5.15
C MET A 40 3.05 -17.02 -6.13
N ALA A 41 3.85 -18.08 -6.02
CA ALA A 41 4.90 -18.35 -6.99
C ALA A 41 4.30 -18.67 -8.36
N LYS A 42 3.25 -19.50 -8.40
CA LYS A 42 2.51 -19.79 -9.64
C LYS A 42 1.78 -18.58 -10.18
N VAL A 43 1.22 -17.74 -9.31
CA VAL A 43 0.59 -16.47 -9.74
C VAL A 43 1.62 -15.58 -10.42
N ILE A 44 2.81 -15.42 -9.85
CA ILE A 44 3.90 -14.62 -10.42
C ILE A 44 4.37 -15.22 -11.75
N GLU A 45 4.58 -16.53 -11.81
CA GLU A 45 4.99 -17.25 -13.02
C GLU A 45 3.99 -17.06 -14.17
N ALA A 46 2.68 -17.24 -13.89
CA ALA A 46 1.64 -17.18 -14.89
C ALA A 46 1.31 -15.75 -15.36
N SER A 47 1.38 -14.76 -14.46
CA SER A 47 0.96 -13.38 -14.75
C SER A 47 2.10 -12.41 -15.06
N GLY A 48 3.32 -12.72 -14.61
CA GLY A 48 4.46 -11.80 -14.61
C GLY A 48 4.35 -10.65 -13.60
N VAL A 49 3.27 -10.57 -12.81
CA VAL A 49 3.10 -9.55 -11.77
C VAL A 49 4.07 -9.82 -10.63
N LYS A 50 4.80 -8.78 -10.20
CA LYS A 50 5.87 -8.89 -9.18
C LYS A 50 5.67 -7.97 -7.98
N GLN A 51 4.59 -7.20 -7.94
CA GLN A 51 4.30 -6.27 -6.85
C GLN A 51 2.88 -6.53 -6.38
N PHE A 52 2.68 -6.71 -5.08
CA PHE A 52 1.37 -6.98 -4.47
C PHE A 52 1.11 -6.04 -3.30
N ILE A 53 -0.14 -5.63 -3.12
CA ILE A 53 -0.57 -4.88 -1.94
C ILE A 53 -1.34 -5.85 -1.04
N LEU A 54 -0.78 -6.18 0.12
CA LEU A 54 -1.42 -7.06 1.08
C LEU A 54 -2.45 -6.28 1.91
N ALA A 55 -3.69 -6.75 1.91
CA ALA A 55 -4.82 -6.09 2.56
C ALA A 55 -5.47 -6.99 3.62
N PHE A 56 -5.88 -6.48 4.79
CA PHE A 56 -5.66 -5.14 5.34
C PHE A 56 -5.04 -5.19 6.74
N ALA A 57 -4.15 -4.24 7.03
CA ALA A 57 -3.70 -3.94 8.38
C ALA A 57 -4.66 -2.95 9.03
N LEU A 58 -5.36 -3.41 10.06
CA LEU A 58 -6.45 -2.69 10.73
C LEU A 58 -6.19 -2.62 12.24
N ALA A 59 -6.89 -1.72 12.94
CA ALA A 59 -6.97 -1.75 14.39
C ALA A 59 -7.63 -3.04 14.87
N SER A 60 -7.14 -3.54 16.01
CA SER A 60 -7.74 -4.68 16.72
C SER A 60 -9.19 -4.40 17.12
N ASP A 61 -10.07 -5.38 16.95
CA ASP A 61 -11.52 -5.31 17.21
C ASP A 61 -11.89 -5.15 18.69
N ASP A 62 -10.91 -5.26 19.60
CA ASP A 62 -11.03 -4.85 21.01
C ASP A 62 -10.76 -3.35 21.25
N GLY A 63 -10.62 -2.57 20.18
CA GLY A 63 -10.45 -1.11 20.21
C GLY A 63 -9.05 -0.65 20.58
N GLN A 64 -8.07 -1.57 20.63
CA GLN A 64 -6.67 -1.20 20.90
C GLN A 64 -5.99 -0.66 19.64
N CYS A 65 -5.10 0.33 19.83
CA CYS A 65 -4.15 0.80 18.81
C CYS A 65 -3.04 -0.25 18.59
N ILE A 66 -3.44 -1.43 18.12
CA ILE A 66 -2.58 -2.56 17.79
C ILE A 66 -2.93 -2.99 16.37
N PRO A 67 -1.94 -3.03 15.45
CA PRO A 67 -2.17 -3.49 14.09
C PRO A 67 -2.41 -5.01 14.08
N THR A 68 -3.52 -5.41 13.47
CA THR A 68 -3.94 -6.79 13.27
C THR A 68 -4.30 -7.00 11.79
N TRP A 69 -4.16 -8.23 11.31
CA TRP A 69 -4.76 -8.60 10.03
C TRP A 69 -6.28 -8.69 10.18
N ASP A 70 -7.00 -8.12 9.22
CA ASP A 70 -8.47 -8.14 9.12
C ASP A 70 -9.20 -7.60 10.37
N GLY A 71 -8.49 -6.86 11.24
CA GLY A 71 -9.02 -6.33 12.49
C GLY A 71 -9.16 -7.34 13.63
N LYS A 72 -8.75 -8.60 13.45
CA LYS A 72 -9.01 -9.67 14.42
C LYS A 72 -7.99 -9.65 15.56
N ILE A 73 -8.43 -9.56 16.82
CA ILE A 73 -7.55 -9.55 18.00
C ILE A 73 -6.54 -10.70 18.07
N ASN A 74 -6.88 -11.87 17.53
CA ASN A 74 -6.00 -13.04 17.49
C ASN A 74 -5.03 -13.07 16.29
N GLN A 75 -4.99 -12.01 15.48
CA GLN A 75 -4.14 -11.90 14.29
C GLN A 75 -3.21 -10.68 14.37
N LYS A 76 -2.57 -10.47 15.53
CA LYS A 76 -1.59 -9.40 15.72
C LYS A 76 -0.45 -9.50 14.71
N ILE A 77 -0.18 -8.42 13.99
CA ILE A 77 0.86 -8.39 12.95
C ILE A 77 2.25 -8.60 13.56
N ALA A 78 2.50 -8.08 14.77
CA ALA A 78 3.76 -8.29 15.48
C ALA A 78 4.13 -9.79 15.59
N ASP A 79 3.14 -10.64 15.84
CA ASP A 79 3.32 -12.08 16.09
C ASP A 79 3.12 -12.94 14.83
N ASP A 80 2.68 -12.35 13.72
CA ASP A 80 2.28 -13.09 12.52
C ASP A 80 3.40 -13.99 11.94
N GLN A 81 3.08 -15.24 11.69
CA GLN A 81 3.97 -16.17 10.97
C GLN A 81 3.34 -16.68 9.68
N VAL A 82 2.03 -16.50 9.49
CA VAL A 82 1.30 -17.05 8.35
C VAL A 82 1.51 -16.16 7.14
N VAL A 83 1.26 -14.86 7.29
CA VAL A 83 1.46 -13.90 6.19
C VAL A 83 2.95 -13.70 5.93
N LEU A 84 3.81 -13.73 6.96
CA LEU A 84 5.26 -13.68 6.81
C LEU A 84 5.80 -14.77 5.87
N LYS A 85 5.32 -16.01 5.97
CA LYS A 85 5.71 -17.11 5.05
C LYS A 85 5.27 -16.82 3.60
N LYS A 86 4.09 -16.24 3.40
CA LYS A 86 3.60 -15.84 2.07
C LYS A 86 4.46 -14.72 1.49
N VAL A 87 4.82 -13.72 2.30
CA VAL A 87 5.74 -12.65 1.90
C VAL A 87 7.11 -13.20 1.48
N GLN A 88 7.66 -14.15 2.24
CA GLN A 88 8.92 -14.81 1.89
C GLN A 88 8.81 -15.58 0.57
N ALA A 89 7.70 -16.28 0.32
CA ALA A 89 7.46 -16.99 -0.94
C ALA A 89 7.36 -16.02 -2.14
N ILE A 90 6.64 -14.91 -2.00
CA ILE A 90 6.57 -13.86 -3.04
C ILE A 90 7.97 -13.34 -3.37
N ARG A 91 8.78 -13.03 -2.34
CA ARG A 91 10.16 -12.54 -2.53
C ARG A 91 11.08 -13.59 -3.13
N ALA A 92 10.94 -14.86 -2.76
CA ALA A 92 11.69 -15.96 -3.35
C ALA A 92 11.38 -16.14 -4.85
N ALA A 93 10.15 -15.84 -5.27
CA ALA A 93 9.72 -15.81 -6.66
C ALA A 93 10.11 -14.50 -7.40
N GLY A 94 10.88 -13.61 -6.76
CA GLY A 94 11.37 -12.37 -7.36
C GLY A 94 10.35 -11.23 -7.38
N GLY A 95 9.30 -11.32 -6.57
CA GLY A 95 8.38 -10.22 -6.30
C GLY A 95 8.73 -9.42 -5.04
N ASP A 96 7.94 -8.40 -4.74
CA ASP A 96 7.94 -7.69 -3.46
C ASP A 96 6.51 -7.28 -3.09
N ILE A 97 6.34 -6.76 -1.89
CA ILE A 97 5.03 -6.45 -1.32
C ILE A 97 4.98 -5.07 -0.67
N SER A 98 3.78 -4.51 -0.64
CA SER A 98 3.37 -3.43 0.26
C SER A 98 2.24 -3.93 1.15
N VAL A 99 1.96 -3.22 2.24
CA VAL A 99 0.78 -3.49 3.08
C VAL A 99 -0.15 -2.28 3.01
N SER A 100 -1.44 -2.55 2.87
CA SER A 100 -2.50 -1.54 2.90
C SER A 100 -3.07 -1.40 4.31
N PHE A 101 -3.10 -0.17 4.81
CA PHE A 101 -3.81 0.22 6.03
C PHE A 101 -5.19 0.76 5.68
N GLY A 102 -6.21 0.45 6.49
CA GLY A 102 -7.58 0.90 6.24
C GLY A 102 -8.37 -0.06 5.36
N GLY A 103 -9.01 0.45 4.31
CA GLY A 103 -9.95 -0.27 3.47
C GLY A 103 -11.40 -0.04 3.88
N TYR A 104 -12.33 -0.61 3.09
CA TYR A 104 -13.77 -0.42 3.29
C TYR A 104 -14.28 -1.01 4.62
N ASN A 105 -13.73 -2.16 5.03
CA ASN A 105 -14.17 -2.90 6.20
C ASN A 105 -13.11 -2.81 7.30
N GLY A 106 -13.57 -2.74 8.56
CA GLY A 106 -12.71 -2.71 9.73
C GLY A 106 -12.54 -1.30 10.30
N ILE A 107 -11.65 -1.17 11.28
CA ILE A 107 -11.37 0.08 11.99
C ILE A 107 -9.98 0.54 11.59
N ASP A 108 -9.86 1.74 11.00
CA ASP A 108 -8.56 2.36 10.71
C ASP A 108 -7.81 2.61 12.04
N LEU A 109 -6.50 2.37 12.06
CA LEU A 109 -5.63 2.71 13.18
C LEU A 109 -5.75 4.20 13.55
N ALA A 110 -5.99 5.09 12.57
CA ALA A 110 -6.18 6.52 12.81
C ALA A 110 -7.44 6.83 13.65
N HIS A 111 -8.42 5.91 13.72
CA HIS A 111 -9.61 6.08 14.57
C HIS A 111 -9.39 5.66 16.03
N VAL A 112 -8.42 4.78 16.32
CA VAL A 112 -8.21 4.23 17.67
C VAL A 112 -6.97 4.79 18.37
N CYS A 113 -5.94 5.17 17.61
CA CYS A 113 -4.71 5.69 18.17
C CYS A 113 -4.92 7.12 18.68
N LYS A 114 -4.43 7.41 19.88
CA LYS A 114 -4.73 8.66 20.59
C LYS A 114 -3.89 9.85 20.11
N ASP A 115 -2.74 9.59 19.52
CA ASP A 115 -1.77 10.61 19.14
C ASP A 115 -0.87 10.18 17.96
N VAL A 116 -0.14 11.15 17.42
CA VAL A 116 0.71 10.97 16.23
C VAL A 116 1.76 9.88 16.42
N ASN A 117 2.35 9.79 17.61
CA ASN A 117 3.45 8.86 17.89
C ASN A 117 2.93 7.43 18.06
N SER A 118 1.81 7.24 18.75
CA SER A 118 1.15 5.94 18.85
C SER A 118 0.72 5.43 17.48
N LEU A 119 0.14 6.29 16.64
CA LEU A 119 -0.20 5.93 15.27
C LEU A 119 1.04 5.60 14.44
N ALA A 120 2.10 6.42 14.49
CA ALA A 120 3.34 6.15 13.77
C ALA A 120 3.99 4.83 14.22
N ASN A 121 4.00 4.54 15.53
CA ASN A 121 4.51 3.29 16.07
C ASN A 121 3.71 2.08 15.59
N ALA A 122 2.37 2.17 15.55
CA ALA A 122 1.52 1.10 15.03
C ALA A 122 1.83 0.78 13.56
N HIS A 123 2.00 1.81 12.72
CA HIS A 123 2.44 1.62 11.33
C HIS A 123 3.86 1.04 11.24
N GLN A 124 4.78 1.51 12.09
CA GLN A 124 6.17 1.04 12.12
C GLN A 124 6.27 -0.45 12.47
N ILE A 125 5.40 -0.97 13.34
CA ILE A 125 5.32 -2.41 13.64
C ILE A 125 5.11 -3.23 12.36
N VAL A 126 4.18 -2.81 11.50
CA VAL A 126 3.88 -3.49 10.24
C VAL A 126 5.05 -3.35 9.25
N ILE A 127 5.63 -2.15 9.16
CA ILE A 127 6.80 -1.87 8.32
C ILE A 127 7.97 -2.77 8.71
N ASP A 128 8.29 -2.86 9.99
CA ASP A 128 9.42 -3.65 10.49
C ASP A 128 9.16 -5.14 10.35
N LYS A 129 7.92 -5.60 10.64
CA LYS A 129 7.54 -7.01 10.54
C LYS A 129 7.85 -7.62 9.18
N TYR A 130 7.57 -6.88 8.11
CA TYR A 130 7.74 -7.35 6.74
C TYR A 130 8.91 -6.67 6.01
N SER A 131 9.69 -5.84 6.70
CA SER A 131 10.78 -5.04 6.09
C SER A 131 10.30 -4.28 4.86
N LEU A 132 9.21 -3.54 5.02
CA LEU A 132 8.56 -2.81 3.92
C LEU A 132 9.39 -1.62 3.49
N THR A 133 9.52 -1.46 2.17
CA THR A 133 9.98 -0.23 1.54
C THR A 133 8.81 0.67 1.19
N ASN A 134 7.60 0.10 1.03
CA ASN A 134 6.41 0.84 0.63
C ASN A 134 5.17 0.40 1.44
N VAL A 135 4.28 1.35 1.72
CA VAL A 135 2.98 1.08 2.38
C VAL A 135 1.86 1.90 1.74
N ASP A 136 0.69 1.29 1.64
CA ASP A 136 -0.53 1.88 1.08
C ASP A 136 -1.49 2.29 2.21
N PHE A 137 -2.22 3.39 2.03
CA PHE A 137 -3.19 3.89 3.00
C PHE A 137 -4.58 3.97 2.36
N ASP A 138 -5.33 2.89 2.31
CA ASP A 138 -6.66 2.86 1.71
C ASP A 138 -7.70 3.60 2.59
N VAL A 139 -7.85 4.92 2.39
CA VAL A 139 -8.77 5.75 3.18
C VAL A 139 -10.12 5.81 2.49
N GLU A 140 -11.10 5.15 3.10
CA GLU A 140 -12.46 5.05 2.58
C GLU A 140 -13.53 5.34 3.64
N HIS A 141 -14.78 5.51 3.18
CA HIS A 141 -15.97 5.64 4.00
C HIS A 141 -15.87 6.73 5.09
N ASP A 142 -16.13 6.40 6.35
CA ASP A 142 -16.13 7.34 7.47
C ASP A 142 -14.75 7.96 7.73
N ASN A 143 -13.68 7.36 7.21
CA ASN A 143 -12.36 7.95 7.26
C ASN A 143 -12.22 9.15 6.28
N LEU A 144 -13.07 9.24 5.27
CA LEU A 144 -13.12 10.36 4.32
C LEU A 144 -13.99 11.49 4.89
N GLY A 145 -13.40 12.67 5.05
CA GLY A 145 -14.06 13.82 5.69
C GLY A 145 -13.82 13.89 7.21
N ASP A 146 -13.22 12.87 7.82
CA ASP A 146 -12.65 12.97 9.17
C ASP A 146 -11.34 13.77 9.13
N VAL A 147 -11.45 15.09 9.26
CA VAL A 147 -10.30 16.00 9.27
C VAL A 147 -9.37 15.72 10.46
N GLN A 148 -9.90 15.26 11.59
CA GLN A 148 -9.09 14.99 12.78
C GLN A 148 -8.25 13.73 12.57
N GLY A 149 -8.87 12.63 12.14
CA GLY A 149 -8.19 11.38 11.79
C GLY A 149 -7.22 11.57 10.62
N GLY A 150 -7.61 12.30 9.58
CA GLY A 150 -6.72 12.65 8.47
C GLY A 150 -5.49 13.46 8.93
N THR A 151 -5.69 14.45 9.79
CA THR A 151 -4.57 15.23 10.38
C THR A 151 -3.63 14.33 11.19
N LEU A 152 -4.19 13.41 11.97
CA LEU A 152 -3.41 12.44 12.74
C LEU A 152 -2.58 11.53 11.81
N ARG A 153 -3.24 10.98 10.78
CA ARG A 153 -2.66 10.09 9.76
C ARG A 153 -1.50 10.75 9.04
N PHE A 154 -1.69 11.94 8.48
CA PHE A 154 -0.64 12.63 7.73
C PHE A 154 0.54 13.08 8.62
N ASN A 155 0.30 13.45 9.87
CA ASN A 155 1.41 13.73 10.80
C ASN A 155 2.18 12.47 11.18
N ALA A 156 1.51 11.33 11.38
CA ALA A 156 2.17 10.05 11.63
C ALA A 156 3.01 9.61 10.42
N ILE A 157 2.46 9.78 9.21
CA ILE A 157 3.18 9.58 7.94
C ILE A 157 4.47 10.39 7.89
N LYS A 158 4.43 11.67 8.28
CA LYS A 158 5.64 12.52 8.32
C LYS A 158 6.69 11.99 9.29
N VAL A 159 6.27 11.50 10.46
CA VAL A 159 7.19 10.87 11.43
C VAL A 159 7.87 9.63 10.82
N LEU A 160 7.10 8.77 10.15
CA LEU A 160 7.64 7.59 9.46
C LEU A 160 8.65 7.98 8.37
N GLN A 161 8.33 8.99 7.56
CA GLN A 161 9.22 9.48 6.50
C GLN A 161 10.53 10.05 7.06
N GLN A 162 10.47 10.79 8.17
CA GLN A 162 11.65 11.30 8.85
C GLN A 162 12.52 10.15 9.42
N SER A 163 11.88 9.14 10.01
CA SER A 163 12.53 7.93 10.51
C SER A 163 13.19 7.08 9.41
N ALA A 164 12.54 6.96 8.25
CA ALA A 164 13.11 6.26 7.10
C ALA A 164 14.33 7.00 6.54
N LYS A 165 14.21 8.32 6.40
CA LYS A 165 15.30 9.18 5.91
C LYS A 165 16.52 9.15 6.84
N SER A 166 16.32 9.14 8.16
CA SER A 166 17.43 9.07 9.13
C SER A 166 18.15 7.71 9.12
N LYS A 167 17.54 6.68 8.54
CA LYS A 167 18.09 5.34 8.37
C LYS A 167 18.64 5.10 6.95
N ASP A 168 18.77 6.14 6.13
CA ASP A 168 19.14 6.06 4.69
C ASP A 168 18.27 5.09 3.88
N LYS A 169 17.01 4.89 4.28
CA LYS A 169 16.04 4.06 3.56
C LYS A 169 15.16 4.94 2.68
N GLN A 170 14.96 4.52 1.43
CA GLN A 170 13.85 5.04 0.63
C GLN A 170 12.57 4.34 1.11
N GLN A 171 11.67 5.10 1.72
CA GLN A 171 10.33 4.62 1.99
C GLN A 171 9.36 5.37 1.08
N THR A 172 8.86 4.69 0.05
CA THR A 172 7.89 5.26 -0.88
C THR A 172 6.51 4.97 -0.32
N LEU A 173 5.72 6.00 -0.02
CA LEU A 173 4.35 5.85 0.44
C LEU A 173 3.44 5.98 -0.78
N PRO A 174 2.96 4.88 -1.39
CA PRO A 174 1.80 4.93 -2.24
C PRO A 174 0.65 5.54 -1.43
N SER A 175 0.19 6.64 -1.98
CA SER A 175 -0.90 7.44 -1.46
C SER A 175 -2.19 6.70 -1.58
N THR A 176 -2.99 6.99 -0.58
CA THR A 176 -4.43 6.97 -0.53
C THR A 176 -5.13 6.50 -1.79
N THR A 177 -5.59 5.24 -1.74
CA THR A 177 -6.64 4.73 -2.60
C THR A 177 -7.93 5.46 -2.25
N VAL A 178 -8.06 6.72 -2.70
CA VAL A 178 -9.33 7.43 -2.62
C VAL A 178 -10.13 7.21 -3.89
N GLY A 179 -11.44 7.06 -3.76
CA GLY A 179 -12.33 7.33 -4.88
C GLY A 179 -12.24 8.82 -5.28
N LEU A 180 -12.54 9.16 -6.54
CA LEU A 180 -12.64 10.57 -7.01
C LEU A 180 -13.86 11.33 -6.47
N SER A 181 -14.34 10.99 -5.28
CA SER A 181 -15.40 11.76 -4.60
C SER A 181 -14.86 13.13 -4.18
N GLY A 182 -15.76 14.05 -3.79
CA GLY A 182 -15.35 15.33 -3.19
C GLY A 182 -14.45 15.13 -1.97
N LEU A 183 -14.86 14.23 -1.07
CA LEU A 183 -14.12 13.91 0.15
C LEU A 183 -12.75 13.28 -0.14
N GLY A 184 -12.62 12.45 -1.18
CA GLY A 184 -11.32 11.90 -1.59
C GLY A 184 -10.34 12.97 -2.04
N ARG A 185 -10.81 14.00 -2.77
CA ARG A 185 -9.97 15.14 -3.14
C ARG A 185 -9.60 15.99 -1.92
N ASP A 186 -10.52 16.18 -0.98
CA ASP A 186 -10.28 16.93 0.24
C ASP A 186 -9.24 16.23 1.14
N GLU A 187 -9.25 14.90 1.21
CA GLU A 187 -8.24 14.10 1.91
C GLU A 187 -6.83 14.28 1.29
N ILE A 188 -6.73 14.20 -0.04
CA ILE A 188 -5.44 14.46 -0.73
C ILE A 188 -4.97 15.89 -0.43
N LYS A 189 -5.89 16.86 -0.53
CA LYS A 189 -5.59 18.27 -0.25
C LYS A 189 -5.10 18.46 1.19
N LEU A 190 -5.74 17.84 2.17
CA LEU A 190 -5.35 17.90 3.57
C LEU A 190 -3.89 17.43 3.76
N GLY A 191 -3.51 16.30 3.15
CA GLY A 191 -2.15 15.80 3.27
C GLY A 191 -1.11 16.69 2.57
N VAL A 192 -1.46 17.29 1.42
CA VAL A 192 -0.62 18.30 0.75
C VAL A 192 -0.42 19.53 1.63
N ASP A 193 -1.50 20.06 2.21
CA ASP A 193 -1.47 21.25 3.08
C ASP A 193 -0.64 20.99 4.36
N LEU A 194 -0.64 19.75 4.87
CA LEU A 194 0.18 19.32 6.01
C LEU A 194 1.64 18.99 5.64
N GLY A 195 1.98 19.01 4.35
CA GLY A 195 3.33 18.73 3.85
C GLY A 195 3.74 17.25 3.94
N ALA A 196 2.77 16.33 3.94
CA ALA A 196 3.06 14.90 3.81
C ALA A 196 3.52 14.62 2.37
N LYS A 197 4.64 13.89 2.21
CA LYS A 197 5.05 13.46 0.87
C LYS A 197 4.21 12.26 0.45
N MET A 198 3.55 12.34 -0.70
CA MET A 198 2.80 11.24 -1.29
C MET A 198 3.46 10.90 -2.62
N ASP A 199 3.97 9.66 -2.75
CA ASP A 199 4.75 9.30 -3.92
C ASP A 199 3.86 8.86 -5.11
N LEU A 200 2.67 8.34 -4.84
CA LEU A 200 1.72 7.91 -5.87
C LEU A 200 0.28 7.95 -5.38
N ALA A 201 -0.59 8.82 -5.92
CA ALA A 201 -2.02 8.71 -5.64
C ALA A 201 -2.72 7.73 -6.57
N VAL A 202 -3.19 6.61 -6.00
CA VAL A 202 -3.98 5.62 -6.72
C VAL A 202 -5.45 5.99 -6.57
N VAL A 203 -6.15 6.11 -7.70
CA VAL A 203 -7.60 6.33 -7.68
C VAL A 203 -8.31 4.99 -7.81
N GLN A 204 -9.17 4.67 -6.84
CA GLN A 204 -10.04 3.51 -6.95
C GLN A 204 -11.19 3.81 -7.93
N VAL A 205 -11.13 3.23 -9.13
CA VAL A 205 -12.26 3.27 -10.08
C VAL A 205 -13.12 2.03 -9.86
N ARG A 206 -14.03 2.06 -8.89
CA ARG A 206 -15.07 1.04 -8.79
C ARG A 206 -16.17 1.36 -9.80
N ASN A 207 -16.11 0.73 -10.98
CA ASN A 207 -17.34 0.52 -11.73
C ASN A 207 -18.18 -0.45 -10.91
N ARG A 208 -19.33 0.01 -10.39
CA ARG A 208 -20.37 -0.92 -9.95
C ARG A 208 -20.83 -1.68 -11.18
N CYS A 209 -20.19 -2.82 -11.47
CA CYS A 209 -20.74 -3.83 -12.36
C CYS A 209 -22.02 -4.32 -11.69
N ARG A 210 -23.14 -3.62 -11.96
CA ARG A 210 -24.46 -4.11 -11.65
C ARG A 210 -24.58 -5.41 -12.46
N PRO A 211 -24.80 -6.57 -11.84
CA PRO A 211 -25.07 -7.77 -12.62
C PRO A 211 -26.24 -7.44 -13.56
N PRO A 212 -26.14 -7.75 -14.86
CA PRO A 212 -27.29 -7.59 -15.74
C PRO A 212 -28.44 -8.44 -15.16
N ASN A 213 -29.58 -7.79 -14.99
CA ASN A 213 -30.84 -8.46 -14.73
C ASN A 213 -31.62 -8.38 -16.06
N PRO A 214 -31.89 -9.51 -16.76
CA PRO A 214 -31.75 -10.91 -16.33
C PRO A 214 -30.34 -11.51 -16.53
N PRO A 215 -30.02 -12.64 -15.87
CA PRO A 215 -28.71 -13.26 -15.93
C PRO A 215 -28.50 -13.93 -17.30
N VAL A 216 -27.67 -13.34 -18.15
CA VAL A 216 -27.12 -14.01 -19.34
C VAL A 216 -25.71 -14.49 -19.04
N LEU A 217 -25.42 -15.74 -19.46
CA LEU A 217 -24.17 -16.46 -19.24
C LEU A 217 -22.94 -15.55 -19.36
N CYS A 218 -22.09 -15.58 -18.33
CA CYS A 218 -20.77 -14.95 -18.31
C CYS A 218 -19.91 -15.46 -19.47
N THR A 219 -19.97 -14.77 -20.59
CA THR A 219 -18.91 -14.79 -21.60
C THR A 219 -18.01 -13.62 -21.27
N PHE A 220 -16.76 -13.94 -20.90
CA PHE A 220 -15.60 -13.05 -20.77
C PHE A 220 -15.87 -11.58 -21.09
N CYS A 221 -15.81 -10.70 -20.08
CA CYS A 221 -15.75 -9.26 -20.31
C CYS A 221 -14.30 -8.90 -20.67
N PRO A 222 -13.96 -8.61 -21.95
CA PRO A 222 -12.63 -8.16 -22.31
C PRO A 222 -12.63 -6.64 -22.08
N CYS A 223 -12.11 -6.20 -20.93
CA CYS A 223 -11.79 -4.79 -20.71
C CYS A 223 -10.54 -4.41 -21.51
N LEU A 224 -10.67 -4.33 -22.82
CA LEU A 224 -9.71 -3.69 -23.73
C LEU A 224 -10.48 -3.33 -25.00
N MET A 225 -10.87 -2.06 -25.15
CA MET A 225 -10.67 -1.28 -26.39
C MET A 225 -11.01 0.21 -26.16
N PRO A 226 -10.31 1.11 -26.89
CA PRO A 226 -10.29 2.55 -26.66
C PRO A 226 -11.44 3.26 -27.39
N ASN A 227 -11.67 4.53 -27.03
CA ASN A 227 -12.64 5.46 -27.62
C ASN A 227 -14.11 5.20 -27.29
N ARG A 228 -14.56 5.79 -26.17
CA ARG A 228 -15.88 6.43 -26.16
C ARG A 228 -15.80 7.70 -25.33
N LYS A 229 -16.22 8.80 -25.93
CA LYS A 229 -16.19 10.16 -25.38
C LYS A 229 -16.88 10.18 -24.01
N LEU A 230 -16.22 10.82 -23.05
CA LEU A 230 -16.83 11.32 -21.82
C LEU A 230 -17.78 12.45 -22.23
N ASP A 231 -19.08 12.19 -22.23
CA ASP A 231 -20.10 13.23 -22.21
C ASP A 231 -20.73 13.25 -20.81
N GLN A 232 -20.53 14.39 -20.14
CA GLN A 232 -21.19 14.95 -18.94
C GLN A 232 -20.90 14.33 -17.57
#